data_AF-A0A9W6Z9A7-F1
#
_entry.id   AF-A0A9W6Z9A7-F1
#
_cell.length_a   1.000
_cell.length_b   1.000
_cell.length_c   1.000
_cell.angle_alpha   90.00
_cell.angle_beta   90.00
_cell.angle_gamma   90.00
#
_symmetry.space_group_name_H-M   'P 1'
#
loop_
_entity.id
_entity.type
_entity.pdbx_description
1 polymer ?
#
loop_
_entity_poly.entity_id
_entity_poly.type
_entity_poly.pdbx_seq_one_letter_code
_entity_poly.pdbx_strand_id
1 'polypeptide(L)'
;MSSYLPSNVSSTLFARTSRHFSTKTPGSTSGVGILAWYSRMLETNPIPTKALSAGTIAGLGDLNCQYLDAYRKGTKCEYDAARTCRFAFLGFFLIAPVTHNWYNFLMTQIPGSGALAIAKRVLLDQLIFAPLFIPAFFISVKTLEGSTLSSSISELKNVFLDMYTTNLFLWVPASTINFAFVPQKFMVLFGNCVGLIWNTYVSFKSN
;
A
#
# COMPACT_ATOMS: atom_id res chain seq x y z
N MET A 1 -52.76 -30.23 35.49
CA MET A 1 -52.40 -30.71 34.15
C MET A 1 -53.66 -30.69 33.29
N SER A 2 -53.67 -29.80 32.30
CA SER A 2 -54.60 -29.69 31.15
C SER A 2 -56.12 -29.65 31.38
N SER A 3 -56.66 -28.43 31.49
CA SER A 3 -58.03 -28.07 31.16
C SER A 3 -58.02 -27.21 29.89
N TYR A 4 -58.44 -27.77 28.76
CA TYR A 4 -58.63 -27.04 27.49
C TYR A 4 -60.12 -26.96 27.17
N LEU A 5 -60.64 -25.74 27.08
CA LEU A 5 -61.92 -25.40 26.46
C LEU A 5 -61.67 -24.89 25.02
N PRO A 6 -62.71 -24.95 24.15
CA PRO A 6 -62.61 -24.84 22.69
C PRO A 6 -62.92 -23.41 22.18
N SER A 7 -62.60 -23.14 20.91
CA SER A 7 -63.42 -22.25 20.05
C SER A 7 -62.91 -22.24 18.60
N ASN A 8 -63.76 -22.75 17.71
CA ASN A 8 -63.77 -22.40 16.29
C ASN A 8 -64.31 -20.96 16.16
N VAL A 9 -63.59 -20.11 15.42
CA VAL A 9 -64.22 -18.99 14.71
C VAL A 9 -63.63 -18.93 13.30
N SER A 10 -64.54 -19.12 12.35
CA SER A 10 -64.36 -19.04 10.91
C SER A 10 -63.83 -17.69 10.42
N SER A 11 -63.02 -17.70 9.36
CA SER A 11 -63.21 -16.81 8.21
C SER A 11 -62.18 -17.10 7.11
N THR A 12 -62.59 -17.94 6.17
CA THR A 12 -62.12 -17.95 4.80
C THR A 12 -62.50 -16.64 4.12
N LEU A 13 -61.54 -15.76 3.85
CA LEU A 13 -61.62 -14.78 2.76
C LEU A 13 -60.25 -14.15 2.49
N PHE A 14 -59.99 -13.86 1.21
CA PHE A 14 -58.79 -13.26 0.61
C PHE A 14 -57.72 -14.21 0.07
N ALA A 15 -58.08 -14.80 -1.07
CA ALA A 15 -57.38 -14.59 -2.35
C ALA A 15 -55.89 -14.22 -2.28
N ARG A 16 -55.09 -15.28 -2.46
CA ARG A 16 -53.73 -15.30 -2.99
C ARG A 16 -53.56 -14.32 -4.16
N THR A 17 -52.94 -13.16 -3.90
CA THR A 17 -52.36 -12.31 -4.95
C THR A 17 -50.85 -12.28 -4.74
N SER A 18 -50.14 -13.11 -5.50
CA SER A 18 -48.69 -13.09 -5.61
C SER A 18 -48.24 -11.77 -6.24
N ARG A 19 -47.88 -10.77 -5.43
CA ARG A 19 -47.06 -9.66 -5.91
C ARG A 19 -45.61 -10.02 -5.65
N HIS A 20 -44.94 -10.44 -6.73
CA HIS A 20 -43.49 -10.37 -6.81
C HIS A 20 -43.08 -8.92 -6.53
N PHE A 21 -42.59 -8.66 -5.31
CA PHE A 21 -41.79 -7.47 -5.04
C PHE A 21 -40.44 -7.69 -5.71
N SER A 22 -40.37 -7.31 -6.99
CA SER A 22 -39.11 -7.05 -7.65
C SER A 22 -38.51 -5.82 -6.97
N THR A 23 -37.62 -6.06 -6.00
CA THR A 23 -36.70 -5.04 -5.52
C THR A 23 -35.81 -4.69 -6.70
N LYS A 24 -36.20 -3.67 -7.47
CA LYS A 24 -35.26 -2.94 -8.32
C LYS A 24 -34.23 -2.36 -7.38
N THR A 25 -33.08 -3.02 -7.27
CA THR A 25 -31.89 -2.47 -6.65
C THR A 25 -31.61 -1.13 -7.35
N PRO A 26 -31.50 -0.01 -6.62
CA PRO A 26 -31.17 1.26 -7.23
C PRO A 26 -29.82 1.12 -7.93
N GLY A 27 -29.73 1.70 -9.12
CA GLY A 27 -28.62 1.53 -10.05
C GLY A 27 -27.25 1.57 -9.37
N SER A 28 -26.51 0.48 -9.54
CA SER A 28 -25.06 0.53 -9.58
C SER A 28 -24.71 1.51 -10.70
N THR A 29 -24.40 2.75 -10.33
CA THR A 29 -23.61 3.66 -11.16
C THR A 29 -22.26 2.98 -11.34
N SER A 30 -22.17 2.11 -12.34
CA SER A 30 -20.92 1.54 -12.83
C SER A 30 -20.07 2.72 -13.27
N GLY A 31 -19.23 3.24 -12.36
CA GLY A 31 -18.55 4.51 -12.54
C GLY A 31 -17.74 4.51 -13.82
N VAL A 32 -18.13 5.33 -14.79
CA VAL A 32 -17.30 5.67 -15.94
C VAL A 32 -16.37 6.78 -15.49
N GLY A 33 -15.30 6.40 -14.79
CA GLY A 33 -14.31 7.34 -14.26
C GLY A 33 -12.99 6.63 -13.98
N ILE A 34 -11.87 7.36 -14.10
CA ILE A 34 -10.51 6.83 -13.92
C ILE A 34 -10.35 6.10 -12.57
N LEU A 35 -10.98 6.61 -11.51
CA LEU A 35 -10.95 5.99 -10.18
C LEU A 35 -11.71 4.65 -10.12
N ALA A 36 -12.84 4.56 -10.81
CA ALA A 36 -13.63 3.32 -10.88
C ALA A 36 -12.94 2.28 -11.76
N TRP A 37 -12.33 2.71 -12.87
CA TRP A 37 -11.46 1.86 -13.70
C TRP A 37 -10.25 1.34 -12.91
N TYR A 38 -9.53 2.21 -12.20
CA TYR A 38 -8.38 1.82 -11.39
C TYR A 38 -8.78 0.87 -10.25
N SER A 39 -9.91 1.13 -9.58
CA SER A 39 -10.47 0.24 -8.56
C SER A 39 -10.79 -1.14 -9.12
N ARG A 40 -11.38 -1.21 -10.32
CA ARG A 40 -11.65 -2.47 -11.02
C ARG A 40 -10.35 -3.20 -11.36
N MET A 41 -9.34 -2.51 -11.86
CA MET A 41 -8.05 -3.09 -12.20
C MET A 41 -7.31 -3.64 -10.97
N LEU A 42 -7.42 -2.96 -9.83
CA LEU A 42 -6.89 -3.45 -8.55
C LEU A 42 -7.59 -4.74 -8.08
N GLU A 43 -8.84 -4.97 -8.47
CA GLU A 43 -9.60 -6.18 -8.11
C GLU A 43 -9.36 -7.32 -9.10
N THR A 44 -9.34 -7.04 -10.42
CA THR A 44 -9.20 -8.08 -11.45
C THR A 44 -7.75 -8.49 -11.68
N ASN A 45 -6.80 -7.55 -11.60
CA ASN A 45 -5.37 -7.77 -11.85
C ASN A 45 -4.52 -7.03 -10.80
N PRO A 46 -4.56 -7.46 -9.52
CA PRO A 46 -3.99 -6.71 -8.41
C PRO A 46 -2.49 -6.47 -8.51
N ILE A 47 -1.70 -7.50 -8.86
CA ILE A 47 -0.24 -7.39 -8.89
C ILE A 47 0.24 -6.49 -10.04
N PRO A 48 -0.17 -6.70 -11.31
CA PRO A 48 0.26 -5.82 -12.41
C PRO A 48 -0.15 -4.36 -12.20
N THR A 49 -1.37 -4.13 -11.70
CA THR A 49 -1.88 -2.76 -11.47
C THR A 49 -1.07 -2.06 -10.37
N LYS A 50 -0.79 -2.75 -9.27
CA LYS A 50 0.04 -2.22 -8.18
C LYS A 50 1.48 -2.01 -8.64
N ALA A 51 2.06 -2.95 -9.37
CA ALA A 51 3.40 -2.86 -9.94
C ALA A 51 3.55 -1.65 -10.87
N LEU A 52 2.61 -1.46 -11.81
CA LEU A 52 2.62 -0.31 -12.70
C LEU A 52 2.53 1.00 -11.91
N SER A 53 1.57 1.11 -10.98
CA SER A 53 1.45 2.33 -10.16
C SER A 53 2.68 2.60 -9.29
N ALA A 54 3.30 1.56 -8.73
CA ALA A 54 4.50 1.70 -7.92
C ALA A 54 5.71 2.12 -8.76
N GLY A 55 5.90 1.54 -9.94
CA GLY A 55 6.97 1.93 -10.86
C GLY A 55 6.80 3.38 -11.32
N THR A 56 5.59 3.80 -11.68
CA THR A 56 5.31 5.19 -12.06
C THR A 56 5.57 6.15 -10.91
N ILE A 57 5.07 5.87 -9.70
CA ILE A 57 5.27 6.73 -8.53
C ILE A 57 6.75 6.79 -8.15
N ALA A 58 7.46 5.66 -8.16
CA ALA A 58 8.89 5.62 -7.86
C ALA A 58 9.71 6.46 -8.86
N GLY A 59 9.43 6.33 -10.17
CA GLY A 59 10.07 7.14 -11.21
C GLY A 59 9.78 8.64 -11.05
N LEU A 60 8.51 9.02 -10.86
CA LEU A 60 8.14 10.41 -10.62
C LEU A 60 8.75 10.97 -9.33
N GLY A 61 8.86 10.15 -8.29
CA GLY A 61 9.51 10.52 -7.03
C GLY A 61 10.99 10.83 -7.21
N ASP A 62 11.68 10.01 -8.00
CA ASP A 62 13.08 10.24 -8.31
C ASP A 62 13.28 11.54 -9.12
N LEU A 63 12.45 11.82 -10.12
CA LEU A 63 12.49 13.10 -10.86
C LEU A 63 12.29 14.31 -9.93
N ASN A 64 11.37 14.21 -8.97
CA ASN A 64 11.16 15.27 -7.97
C ASN A 64 12.40 15.45 -7.06
N CYS A 65 13.05 14.35 -6.66
CA CYS A 65 14.26 14.41 -5.85
C CYS A 65 15.41 15.08 -6.62
N GLN A 66 15.62 14.70 -7.89
CA GLN A 66 16.65 15.30 -8.73
C GLN A 66 16.42 16.80 -8.94
N TYR A 67 15.16 17.21 -9.14
CA TYR A 67 14.80 18.63 -9.22
C TYR A 67 15.08 19.38 -7.91
N LEU A 68 14.68 18.82 -6.77
CA LEU A 68 14.89 19.45 -5.48
C LEU A 68 16.38 19.56 -5.14
N ASP A 69 17.17 18.53 -5.45
CA ASP A 69 18.63 18.54 -5.29
C ASP A 69 19.27 19.69 -6.09
N ALA A 70 18.87 19.86 -7.36
CA ALA A 70 19.37 20.92 -8.22
C ALA A 70 18.95 22.32 -7.74
N TYR A 71 17.67 22.49 -7.37
CA TYR A 71 17.14 23.74 -6.82
C TYR A 71 17.93 24.19 -5.59
N ARG A 72 18.24 23.27 -4.68
CA ARG A 72 18.95 23.58 -3.43
C ARG A 72 20.42 23.88 -3.63
N LYS A 73 21.07 23.23 -4.59
CA LYS A 73 22.45 23.53 -4.98
C LYS A 73 22.55 24.83 -5.80
N GLY A 74 21.41 25.43 -6.18
CA GLY A 74 21.38 26.61 -7.06
C GLY A 74 21.89 26.29 -8.47
N THR A 75 21.90 25.02 -8.87
CA THR A 75 22.40 24.56 -10.16
C THR A 75 21.26 24.26 -11.11
N LYS A 76 21.55 24.22 -12.41
CA LYS A 76 20.60 23.70 -13.39
C LYS A 76 20.29 22.23 -13.09
N CYS A 77 19.02 21.85 -13.21
CA CYS A 77 18.62 20.45 -13.06
C CYS A 77 19.04 19.65 -14.29
N GLU A 78 19.96 18.71 -14.10
CA GLU A 78 20.35 17.72 -15.09
C GLU A 78 19.74 16.38 -14.69
N TYR A 79 18.75 15.93 -15.45
CA TYR A 79 18.04 14.70 -15.14
C TYR A 79 18.86 13.46 -15.52
N ASP A 80 19.17 12.63 -14.53
CA ASP A 80 19.68 11.27 -14.69
C ASP A 80 18.51 10.31 -14.96
N ALA A 81 18.24 10.09 -16.25
CA ALA A 81 17.21 9.15 -16.70
C ALA A 81 17.53 7.70 -16.29
N ALA A 82 18.81 7.31 -16.19
CA ALA A 82 19.19 5.97 -15.80
C ALA A 82 18.85 5.73 -14.31
N ARG A 83 19.03 6.73 -13.45
CA ARG A 83 18.59 6.69 -12.05
C ARG A 83 17.07 6.55 -11.96
N THR A 84 16.33 7.36 -12.70
CA THR A 84 14.85 7.28 -12.73
C THR A 84 14.34 5.92 -13.20
N CYS A 85 14.95 5.35 -14.24
CA CYS A 85 14.63 4.00 -14.72
C CYS A 85 14.90 2.92 -13.68
N ARG A 86 16.00 3.02 -12.91
CA ARG A 86 16.31 2.08 -11.82
C ARG A 86 15.24 2.12 -10.73
N PHE A 87 14.82 3.29 -10.28
CA PHE A 87 13.76 3.43 -9.28
C PHE A 87 12.40 2.94 -9.81
N ALA A 88 12.06 3.25 -11.07
CA ALA A 88 10.84 2.73 -11.69
C ALA A 88 10.85 1.20 -11.78
N PHE A 89 11.98 0.61 -12.18
CA PHE A 89 12.18 -0.84 -12.25
C PHE A 89 12.03 -1.49 -10.87
N LEU A 90 12.69 -0.96 -9.84
CA LEU A 90 12.58 -1.48 -8.47
C LEU A 90 11.15 -1.31 -7.92
N GLY A 91 10.48 -0.19 -8.21
CA GLY A 91 9.09 0.04 -7.86
C GLY A 91 8.18 -1.06 -8.43
N PHE A 92 8.37 -1.39 -9.70
CA PHE A 92 7.58 -2.39 -10.42
C PHE A 92 7.87 -3.82 -9.95
N PHE A 93 9.13 -4.24 -9.93
CA PHE A 93 9.51 -5.65 -9.76
C PHE A 93 9.79 -6.04 -8.30
N LEU A 94 10.16 -5.09 -7.45
CA LEU A 94 10.54 -5.38 -6.07
C LEU A 94 9.52 -4.82 -5.08
N ILE A 95 9.29 -3.51 -5.06
CA ILE A 95 8.49 -2.85 -4.01
C ILE A 95 7.05 -3.35 -4.06
N ALA A 96 6.37 -3.26 -5.22
CA ALA A 96 4.96 -3.61 -5.30
C ALA A 96 4.66 -5.09 -5.00
N PRO A 97 5.37 -6.08 -5.58
CA PRO A 97 5.10 -7.49 -5.26
C PRO A 97 5.37 -7.82 -3.80
N VAL A 98 6.49 -7.34 -3.24
CA VAL A 98 6.89 -7.64 -1.87
C VAL A 98 5.89 -7.02 -0.86
N THR A 99 5.56 -5.73 -1.02
CA THR A 99 4.60 -5.05 -0.13
C THR A 99 3.18 -5.59 -0.28
N HIS A 100 2.74 -5.96 -1.49
CA HIS A 100 1.45 -6.60 -1.71
C HIS A 100 1.31 -7.88 -0.90
N ASN A 101 2.29 -8.79 -1.01
CA ASN A 101 2.26 -10.06 -0.30
C ASN A 101 2.38 -9.86 1.20
N TRP A 102 3.25 -8.95 1.65
CA TRP A 102 3.42 -8.65 3.06
C TRP A 102 2.14 -8.12 3.71
N TYR A 103 1.46 -7.14 3.08
CA TYR A 103 0.21 -6.61 3.62
C TYR A 103 -0.91 -7.65 3.61
N ASN A 104 -1.02 -8.49 2.57
CA ASN A 104 -1.97 -9.60 2.58
C ASN A 104 -1.69 -10.58 3.72
N PHE A 105 -0.42 -10.91 3.96
CA PHE A 105 -0.01 -11.77 5.07
C PHE A 105 -0.42 -11.18 6.43
N LEU A 106 -0.11 -9.91 6.68
CA LEU A 106 -0.48 -9.25 7.94
C LEU A 106 -2.00 -9.16 8.15
N MET A 107 -2.74 -8.86 7.08
CA MET A 107 -4.21 -8.75 7.13
C MET A 107 -4.90 -10.10 7.37
N THR A 108 -4.30 -11.20 6.89
CA THR A 108 -4.82 -12.56 7.08
C THR A 108 -4.45 -13.15 8.44
N GLN A 109 -3.20 -12.98 8.88
CA GLN A 109 -2.71 -13.53 10.15
C GLN A 109 -3.17 -12.76 11.38
N ILE A 110 -3.39 -11.45 11.24
CA ILE A 110 -3.89 -10.61 12.33
C ILE A 110 -5.19 -9.98 11.84
N PRO A 111 -6.33 -10.69 11.88
CA PRO A 111 -7.60 -10.13 11.47
C PRO A 111 -8.14 -9.09 12.47
N GLY A 112 -9.08 -8.26 12.02
CA GLY A 112 -9.76 -7.27 12.83
C GLY A 112 -9.25 -5.84 12.67
N SER A 113 -9.99 -4.88 13.23
CA SER A 113 -9.74 -3.44 13.11
C SER A 113 -9.48 -2.75 14.46
N GLY A 114 -9.42 -3.51 15.56
CA GLY A 114 -9.15 -2.97 16.88
C GLY A 114 -7.70 -2.48 17.04
N ALA A 115 -7.49 -1.55 17.98
CA ALA A 115 -6.18 -0.93 18.24
C ALA A 115 -5.05 -1.96 18.47
N LEU A 116 -5.34 -3.07 19.17
CA LEU A 116 -4.36 -4.14 19.40
C LEU A 116 -3.96 -4.85 18.09
N ALA A 117 -4.90 -5.09 17.17
CA ALA A 117 -4.59 -5.70 15.87
C ALA A 117 -3.72 -4.77 15.03
N ILE A 118 -4.06 -3.48 15.00
CA ILE A 118 -3.27 -2.45 14.30
C ILE A 118 -1.86 -2.38 14.90
N ALA A 119 -1.73 -2.29 16.21
CA ALA A 119 -0.43 -2.24 16.89
C ALA A 119 0.43 -3.46 16.57
N LYS A 120 -0.14 -4.68 16.59
CA LYS A 120 0.59 -5.90 16.20
C LYS A 120 1.07 -5.85 14.76
N ARG A 121 0.25 -5.41 13.81
CA ARG A 121 0.65 -5.26 12.40
C ARG A 121 1.79 -4.25 12.25
N VAL A 122 1.70 -3.10 12.90
CA VAL A 122 2.77 -2.08 12.89
C VAL A 122 4.05 -2.62 13.50
N LEU A 123 3.99 -3.33 14.63
CA LEU A 123 5.17 -3.92 15.26
C LEU A 123 5.84 -4.95 14.34
N LEU A 124 5.09 -5.84 13.69
CA LEU A 124 5.67 -6.79 12.75
C LEU A 124 6.26 -6.10 11.51
N ASP A 125 5.56 -5.08 11.00
CA ASP A 125 6.00 -4.29 9.86
C ASP A 125 7.35 -3.60 10.14
N GLN A 126 7.51 -3.04 11.35
CA GLN A 126 8.71 -2.29 11.69
C GLN A 126 9.83 -3.17 12.24
N LEU A 127 9.54 -4.25 12.98
CA LEU A 127 10.56 -5.09 13.62
C LEU A 127 10.98 -6.31 12.79
N ILE A 128 10.20 -6.70 11.78
CA ILE A 128 10.53 -7.84 10.91
C ILE A 128 10.70 -7.37 9.48
N PHE A 129 9.70 -6.70 8.92
CA PHE A 129 9.74 -6.35 7.50
C PHE A 129 10.76 -5.26 7.20
N ALA A 130 10.72 -4.11 7.89
CA ALA A 130 11.65 -3.03 7.66
C ALA A 130 13.15 -3.43 7.77
N PRO A 131 13.62 -4.16 8.80
CA PRO A 131 15.03 -4.53 8.91
C PRO A 131 15.49 -5.55 7.86
N LEU A 132 14.57 -6.26 7.20
CA LEU A 132 14.89 -7.15 6.08
C LEU A 132 14.79 -6.42 4.73
N PHE A 133 13.77 -5.58 4.58
CA PHE A 133 13.46 -4.90 3.33
C PHE A 133 14.44 -3.76 3.03
N ILE A 134 14.83 -2.96 4.03
CA ILE A 134 15.75 -1.83 3.84
C ILE A 134 17.11 -2.29 3.28
N PRO A 135 17.80 -3.30 3.87
CA PRO A 135 19.03 -3.86 3.30
C PRO A 135 18.85 -4.37 1.87
N ALA A 136 17.78 -5.14 1.62
CA ALA A 136 17.52 -5.72 0.31
C ALA A 136 17.31 -4.63 -0.75
N PHE A 137 16.53 -3.60 -0.43
CA PHE A 137 16.31 -2.46 -1.30
C PHE A 137 17.61 -1.68 -1.55
N PHE A 138 18.36 -1.35 -0.50
CA PHE A 138 19.63 -0.63 -0.60
C PHE A 138 20.62 -1.38 -1.50
N ILE A 139 20.84 -2.67 -1.24
CA ILE A 139 21.75 -3.49 -2.05
C ILE A 139 21.27 -3.57 -3.50
N SER A 140 19.95 -3.66 -3.73
CA SER A 140 19.39 -3.69 -5.09
C SER A 140 19.66 -2.40 -5.84
N VAL A 141 19.50 -1.24 -5.19
CA VAL A 141 19.86 0.07 -5.76
C VAL A 141 21.34 0.06 -6.11
N LYS A 142 22.24 -0.17 -5.14
CA LYS A 142 23.70 -0.14 -5.34
C LYS A 142 24.18 -1.09 -6.45
N THR A 143 23.59 -2.28 -6.53
CA THR A 143 23.90 -3.26 -7.58
C THR A 143 23.52 -2.74 -8.96
N LEU A 144 22.35 -2.09 -9.10
CA LEU A 144 21.95 -1.45 -10.36
C LEU A 144 22.80 -0.23 -10.71
N GLU A 145 23.47 0.39 -9.75
CA GLU A 145 24.48 1.44 -10.01
C GLU A 145 25.86 0.88 -10.40
N GLY A 146 26.02 -0.46 -10.43
CA GLY A 146 27.28 -1.12 -10.75
C GLY A 146 28.23 -1.30 -9.57
N SER A 147 27.79 -1.05 -8.33
CA SER A 147 28.60 -1.31 -7.14
C SER A 147 28.77 -2.80 -6.89
N THR A 148 29.93 -3.21 -6.37
CA THR A 148 30.14 -4.59 -5.94
C THR A 148 29.36 -4.90 -4.67
N LEU A 149 28.91 -6.15 -4.51
CA LEU A 149 28.15 -6.57 -3.32
C LEU A 149 28.92 -6.29 -2.01
N SER A 150 30.23 -6.52 -2.00
CA SER A 150 31.07 -6.26 -0.83
C SER A 150 31.10 -4.77 -0.44
N SER A 151 31.25 -3.88 -1.42
CA SER A 151 31.20 -2.43 -1.20
C SER A 151 29.83 -1.99 -0.66
N SER A 152 28.76 -2.46 -1.29
CA SER A 152 27.37 -2.16 -0.89
C SER A 152 27.07 -2.62 0.54
N ILE A 153 27.54 -3.81 0.95
CA ILE A 153 27.37 -4.30 2.33
C ILE A 153 28.17 -3.45 3.32
N SER A 154 29.39 -3.06 2.96
CA SER A 154 30.24 -2.21 3.80
C SER A 154 29.58 -0.85 4.05
N GLU A 155 29.11 -0.20 2.98
CA GLU A 155 28.40 1.07 3.05
C GLU A 155 27.11 0.95 3.86
N LEU A 156 26.31 -0.09 3.59
CA LEU A 156 25.08 -0.36 4.33
C LEU A 156 25.35 -0.46 5.83
N LYS A 157 26.38 -1.17 6.28
CA LYS A 157 26.70 -1.29 7.71
C LYS A 157 26.92 0.06 8.38
N ASN A 158 27.52 1.01 7.67
CA ASN A 158 27.80 2.35 8.19
C ASN A 158 26.54 3.21 8.28
N VAL A 159 25.61 3.07 7.34
CA VAL A 159 24.41 3.92 7.26
C VAL A 159 23.14 3.26 7.83
N PHE A 160 23.15 1.95 8.06
CA PHE A 160 21.94 1.17 8.35
C PHE A 160 21.20 1.67 9.59
N LEU A 161 21.89 1.91 10.70
CA LEU A 161 21.22 2.36 11.94
C LEU A 161 20.59 3.74 11.78
N ASP A 162 21.28 4.67 11.11
CA ASP A 162 20.74 5.99 10.84
C ASP A 162 19.54 5.93 9.88
N MET A 163 19.65 5.13 8.81
CA MET A 163 18.55 4.90 7.87
C MET A 163 17.34 4.26 8.56
N TYR A 164 17.58 3.22 9.37
CA TYR A 164 16.52 2.47 10.05
C TYR A 164 15.82 3.31 11.12
N THR A 165 16.56 4.05 11.94
CA THR A 165 15.96 4.94 12.95
C THR A 165 15.13 6.05 12.29
N THR A 166 15.66 6.67 11.24
CA THR A 166 14.92 7.66 10.45
C THR A 166 13.66 7.04 9.81
N ASN A 167 13.77 5.81 9.30
CA ASN A 167 12.65 5.08 8.73
C ASN A 167 11.52 4.90 9.76
N LEU A 168 11.84 4.54 11.00
CA LEU A 168 10.83 4.37 12.06
C LEU A 168 9.99 5.64 12.29
N PHE A 169 10.60 6.83 12.28
CA PHE A 169 9.89 8.08 12.51
C PHE A 169 8.83 8.40 11.44
N LEU A 170 9.08 8.02 10.19
CA LEU A 170 8.12 8.22 9.12
C LEU A 170 7.12 7.06 9.03
N TRP A 171 7.61 5.83 9.11
CA TRP A 171 6.84 4.65 8.78
C TRP A 171 5.99 4.13 9.93
N VAL A 172 6.35 4.36 11.20
CA VAL A 172 5.45 3.99 12.33
C VAL A 172 4.12 4.73 12.24
N PRO A 173 4.07 6.08 12.09
CA PRO A 173 2.81 6.79 11.89
C PRO A 173 2.10 6.38 10.59
N ALA A 174 2.84 6.29 9.49
CA ALA A 174 2.27 5.96 8.18
C ALA A 174 1.64 4.56 8.16
N SER A 175 2.33 3.54 8.65
CA SER A 175 1.81 2.17 8.73
C SER A 175 0.62 2.08 9.70
N THR A 176 0.61 2.88 10.77
CA THR A 176 -0.57 2.99 11.67
C THR A 176 -1.79 3.50 10.91
N ILE A 177 -1.65 4.59 10.14
CA ILE A 177 -2.72 5.14 9.29
C ILE A 177 -3.15 4.12 8.23
N ASN A 178 -2.19 3.47 7.59
CA ASN A 178 -2.43 2.50 6.53
C ASN A 178 -3.28 1.32 7.03
N PHE A 179 -2.89 0.70 8.16
CA PHE A 179 -3.61 -0.46 8.71
C PHE A 179 -4.91 -0.10 9.43
N ALA A 180 -5.07 1.15 9.87
CA ALA A 180 -6.29 1.60 10.55
C ALA A 180 -7.38 2.04 9.57
N PHE A 181 -7.02 2.75 8.50
CA PHE A 181 -8.00 3.51 7.69
C PHE A 181 -7.98 3.16 6.20
N VAL A 182 -6.89 2.62 5.66
CA VAL A 182 -6.76 2.42 4.23
C VAL A 182 -7.31 1.05 3.83
N PRO A 183 -8.23 0.96 2.86
CA PRO A 183 -8.69 -0.34 2.35
C PRO A 183 -7.53 -1.15 1.74
N GLN A 184 -7.52 -2.46 1.95
CA GLN A 184 -6.42 -3.37 1.55
C GLN A 184 -5.97 -3.22 0.08
N LYS A 185 -6.91 -2.93 -0.83
CA LYS A 185 -6.60 -2.71 -2.24
C LYS A 185 -5.73 -1.47 -2.50
N PHE A 186 -5.84 -0.44 -1.66
CA PHE A 186 -5.11 0.83 -1.78
C PHE A 186 -3.89 0.95 -0.86
N MET A 187 -3.64 0.00 0.04
CA MET A 187 -2.52 0.09 1.01
C MET A 187 -1.15 0.25 0.34
N VAL A 188 -0.93 -0.41 -0.80
CA VAL A 188 0.32 -0.27 -1.58
C VAL A 188 0.43 1.11 -2.21
N LEU A 189 -0.68 1.64 -2.74
CA LEU A 189 -0.72 2.99 -3.32
C LEU A 189 -0.41 4.06 -2.25
N PHE A 190 -1.03 3.93 -1.06
CA PHE A 190 -0.73 4.80 0.07
C PHE A 190 0.75 4.75 0.45
N GLY A 191 1.31 3.53 0.57
CA GLY A 191 2.73 3.34 0.84
C GLY A 191 3.64 4.01 -0.19
N ASN A 192 3.32 3.89 -1.49
CA ASN A 192 4.08 4.55 -2.55
C ASN A 192 4.06 6.09 -2.42
N CYS A 193 2.93 6.68 -2.04
CA CYS A 193 2.83 8.12 -1.81
C CYS A 193 3.68 8.57 -0.61
N VAL A 194 3.68 7.82 0.49
CA VAL A 194 4.56 8.08 1.64
C VAL A 194 6.03 7.92 1.24
N GLY A 195 6.34 6.97 0.35
CA GLY A 195 7.67 6.79 -0.24
C GLY A 195 8.19 8.03 -0.98
N LEU A 196 7.32 8.84 -1.59
CA LEU A 196 7.72 10.13 -2.17
C LEU A 196 8.24 11.10 -1.10
N ILE A 197 7.58 11.14 0.05
CA ILE A 197 7.98 11.97 1.19
C ILE A 197 9.32 11.48 1.73
N TRP A 198 9.49 10.16 1.86
CA TRP A 198 10.75 9.55 2.26
C TRP A 198 11.90 9.93 1.32
N ASN A 199 11.72 9.76 0.01
CA ASN A 199 12.78 10.07 -0.96
C ASN A 199 13.17 11.56 -0.91
N THR A 200 12.19 12.44 -0.76
CA THR A 200 12.40 13.88 -0.56
C THR A 200 13.20 14.17 0.71
N TYR A 201 12.86 13.50 1.82
CA TYR A 201 13.57 13.64 3.09
C TYR A 201 15.01 13.13 3.01
N VAL A 202 15.25 11.99 2.38
CA VAL A 202 16.61 11.45 2.22
C VAL A 202 17.45 12.40 1.35
N SER A 203 16.91 12.90 0.23
CA SER A 203 17.54 13.96 -0.56
C SER A 203 17.89 15.20 0.29
N PHE A 204 17.04 15.57 1.25
CA PHE A 204 17.32 16.65 2.19
C PHE A 204 18.49 16.34 3.12
N LYS A 205 18.60 15.11 3.63
CA LYS A 205 19.57 14.72 4.66
C LYS A 205 20.92 14.26 4.09
N SER A 206 20.97 13.77 2.85
CA SER A 206 22.17 13.21 2.23
C SER A 206 23.22 14.26 1.80
N ASN A 207 23.16 15.49 2.32
CA ASN A 207 24.09 16.59 2.01
C ASN A 207 24.24 17.53 3.21
#